data_AF-A0A9X2H0D5-F1
#
_entry.id   AF-A0A9X2H0D5-F1
#
_cell.length_a   1.000
_cell.length_b   1.000
_cell.length_c   1.000
_cell.angle_alpha   90.00
_cell.angle_beta   90.00
_cell.angle_gamma   90.00
#
_symmetry.space_group_name_H-M   'P 1'
#
loop_
_entity.id
_entity.type
_entity.pdbx_description
1 polymer ?
#
loop_
_entity_poly.entity_id
_entity_poly.type
_entity_poly.pdbx_seq_one_letter_code
_entity_poly.pdbx_strand_id
1 'polypeptide(L)'
;MSRQLTIWTPRRRLQGRKGRRGWVPRCDDCGRRVRAAESLRVGPDGRRRGDKCRRAYNRARRRLVIPLTIPVRWWRDIPGQLTIPHEETSCT
;
A
#
# COMPACT_ATOMS: atom_id res chain seq x y z
N MET A 1 31.04 -9.52 -16.46
CA MET A 1 30.03 -9.26 -17.52
C MET A 1 28.75 -8.77 -16.85
N SER A 2 28.51 -7.45 -16.81
CA SER A 2 27.32 -6.87 -16.16
C SER A 2 26.16 -6.74 -17.16
N ARG A 3 25.00 -7.30 -16.81
CA ARG A 3 23.78 -7.18 -17.62
C ARG A 3 23.07 -5.88 -17.25
N GLN A 4 23.15 -4.87 -18.12
CA GLN A 4 22.34 -3.65 -18.00
C GLN A 4 20.92 -3.96 -18.47
N LEU A 5 19.94 -3.81 -17.57
CA LEU A 5 18.52 -3.90 -17.89
C LEU A 5 18.04 -2.54 -18.40
N THR A 6 17.72 -2.46 -19.70
CA THR A 6 17.12 -1.25 -20.30
C THR A 6 15.65 -1.17 -19.90
N ILE A 7 15.33 -0.42 -18.85
CA ILE A 7 13.94 -0.15 -18.46
C ILE A 7 13.35 0.83 -19.47
N TRP A 8 12.44 0.35 -20.31
CA TRP A 8 11.65 1.20 -21.20
C TRP A 8 10.64 2.02 -20.39
N THR A 9 10.91 3.32 -20.20
CA THR A 9 9.90 4.25 -19.69
C THR A 9 9.08 4.78 -20.87
N PRO A 10 7.75 4.61 -20.89
CA PRO A 10 6.96 5.14 -21.98
C PRO A 10 6.97 6.68 -21.91
N ARG A 11 7.53 7.31 -22.95
CA ARG A 11 7.42 8.76 -23.18
C ARG A 11 5.95 9.16 -23.16
N ARG A 12 5.50 9.80 -22.07
CA ARG A 12 4.19 10.47 -22.01
C ARG A 12 4.17 11.54 -23.10
N ARG A 13 3.52 11.23 -24.23
CA ARG A 13 3.21 12.20 -25.28
C ARG A 13 2.32 13.30 -24.69
N LEU A 14 2.92 14.45 -24.43
CA LEU A 14 2.22 15.73 -24.42
C LEU A 14 1.94 16.08 -25.88
N GLN A 15 0.71 15.88 -26.37
CA GLN A 15 0.09 16.77 -27.36
C GLN A 15 -1.34 16.34 -27.70
N GLY A 16 -2.24 17.33 -27.64
CA GLY A 16 -3.63 17.20 -28.03
C GLY A 16 -4.44 18.44 -27.63
N ARG A 17 -4.09 19.63 -28.13
CA ARG A 17 -5.01 20.77 -28.15
C ARG A 17 -5.91 20.63 -29.38
N LYS A 18 -7.21 20.37 -29.21
CA LYS A 18 -8.34 21.17 -29.77
C LYS A 18 -9.69 20.48 -29.57
N GLY A 19 -10.62 21.27 -29.03
CA GLY A 19 -12.03 20.97 -28.80
C GLY A 19 -12.28 20.20 -27.50
N ARG A 20 -13.26 20.64 -26.70
CA ARG A 20 -14.31 19.82 -26.05
C ARG A 20 -14.79 20.43 -24.73
N ARG A 21 -16.13 20.61 -24.65
CA ARG A 21 -17.01 20.64 -23.46
C ARG A 21 -16.26 20.61 -22.12
N GLY A 22 -16.35 21.71 -21.37
CA GLY A 22 -15.61 21.98 -20.13
C GLY A 22 -15.24 20.71 -19.35
N TRP A 23 -13.93 20.52 -19.12
CA TRP A 23 -13.39 19.39 -18.38
C TRP A 23 -14.00 19.36 -16.98
N VAL A 24 -15.04 18.56 -16.80
CA VAL A 24 -15.64 18.36 -15.48
C VAL A 24 -14.70 17.45 -14.68
N PRO A 25 -14.16 17.92 -13.55
CA PRO A 25 -13.26 17.13 -12.73
C PRO A 25 -13.98 15.86 -12.24
N ARG A 26 -13.27 14.72 -12.23
CA ARG A 26 -13.83 13.42 -11.85
C ARG A 26 -12.97 12.75 -10.77
N CYS A 27 -13.63 11.95 -9.95
CA CYS A 27 -12.95 11.05 -9.02
C CYS A 27 -12.35 9.86 -9.78
N ASP A 28 -11.08 9.56 -9.56
CA ASP A 28 -10.37 8.46 -10.23
C ASP A 28 -10.81 7.06 -9.75
N ASP A 29 -11.52 6.97 -8.63
CA ASP A 29 -11.98 5.69 -8.09
C ASP A 29 -13.39 5.33 -8.58
N CYS A 30 -14.32 6.28 -8.52
CA CYS A 30 -15.74 6.02 -8.83
C CYS A 30 -16.21 6.67 -10.14
N GLY A 31 -15.35 7.43 -10.82
CA GLY A 31 -15.67 8.11 -12.08
C GLY A 31 -16.69 9.24 -11.98
N ARG A 32 -17.27 9.48 -10.80
CA ARG A 32 -18.29 10.52 -10.60
C ARG A 32 -17.69 11.90 -10.86
N ARG A 33 -18.48 12.71 -11.58
CA ARG A 33 -18.20 14.13 -11.79
C ARG A 33 -18.33 14.86 -10.47
N VAL A 34 -17.41 15.80 -10.23
CA VAL A 34 -17.43 16.65 -9.06
C VAL A 34 -17.59 18.08 -9.53
N ARG A 35 -18.40 18.86 -8.81
CA ARG A 35 -18.82 20.19 -9.25
C ARG A 35 -17.67 21.19 -9.21
N ALA A 36 -16.78 21.06 -8.21
CA ALA A 36 -15.59 21.88 -8.05
C ALA A 36 -14.33 21.01 -8.10
N ALA A 37 -13.33 21.38 -8.90
CA ALA A 37 -12.07 20.64 -9.00
C ALA A 37 -11.33 20.58 -7.66
N GLU A 38 -11.47 21.65 -6.87
CA GLU A 38 -10.88 21.85 -5.54
C GLU A 38 -11.30 20.80 -4.52
N SER A 39 -12.47 20.18 -4.73
CA SER A 39 -12.99 19.14 -3.84
C SER A 39 -12.34 17.77 -4.08
N LEU A 40 -11.57 17.61 -5.17
CA LEU A 40 -10.72 16.45 -5.39
C LEU A 40 -9.40 16.64 -4.66
N ARG A 41 -9.03 15.68 -3.81
CA ARG A 41 -7.71 15.65 -3.18
C ARG A 41 -6.86 14.54 -3.77
N VAL A 42 -5.59 14.83 -4.01
CA VAL A 42 -4.60 13.86 -4.47
C VAL A 42 -4.18 12.99 -3.28
N GLY A 43 -4.32 11.68 -3.41
CA GLY A 43 -3.84 10.70 -2.45
C GLY A 43 -2.34 10.41 -2.58
N PRO A 44 -1.75 9.67 -1.63
CA PRO A 44 -0.34 9.26 -1.69
C PRO A 44 -0.02 8.34 -2.88
N ASP A 45 -1.05 7.71 -3.46
CA ASP A 45 -1.01 6.90 -4.67
C ASP A 45 -1.17 7.74 -5.97
N GLY A 46 -1.16 9.06 -5.86
CA GLY A 46 -1.30 9.98 -7.00
C GLY A 46 -2.70 10.10 -7.58
N ARG A 47 -3.70 9.37 -7.05
CA ARG A 47 -5.09 9.38 -7.51
C ARG A 47 -5.87 10.56 -6.94
N ARG A 48 -6.71 11.21 -7.75
CA ARG A 48 -7.61 12.29 -7.35
C ARG A 48 -8.93 11.73 -6.86
N ARG A 49 -9.22 11.90 -5.58
CA ARG A 49 -10.42 11.34 -4.95
C ARG A 49 -11.33 12.43 -4.42
N GLY A 50 -12.63 12.27 -4.64
CA GLY A 50 -13.66 13.01 -3.90
C GLY A 50 -13.76 12.51 -2.45
N ASP A 51 -14.41 13.29 -1.58
CA ASP A 51 -14.44 13.05 -0.13
C ASP A 51 -14.96 11.66 0.27
N LYS A 52 -15.97 11.11 -0.42
CA LYS A 52 -16.52 9.78 -0.12
C LYS A 52 -15.49 8.68 -0.37
N CYS A 53 -14.89 8.67 -1.56
CA CYS A 53 -13.87 7.69 -1.95
C CYS A 53 -12.61 7.83 -1.09
N ARG A 54 -12.19 9.07 -0.80
CA ARG A 54 -11.07 9.33 0.12
C ARG A 54 -11.32 8.74 1.51
N ARG A 55 -12.52 8.96 2.08
CA ARG A 55 -12.90 8.40 3.38
C ARG A 55 -12.90 6.86 3.36
N ALA A 56 -13.42 6.25 2.30
CA ALA A 56 -13.39 4.79 2.13
C ALA A 56 -11.95 4.26 2.05
N TYR A 57 -11.10 4.86 1.23
CA TYR A 57 -9.69 4.52 1.12
C TYR A 57 -8.96 4.62 2.47
N ASN A 58 -9.14 5.72 3.20
CA ASN A 58 -8.51 5.89 4.51
C ASN A 58 -8.99 4.85 5.54
N ARG A 59 -10.28 4.48 5.52
CA ARG A 59 -10.80 3.40 6.38
C ARG A 59 -10.18 2.05 6.02
N ALA A 60 -10.10 1.71 4.74
CA ALA A 60 -9.46 0.48 4.29
C ALA A 60 -7.98 0.43 4.67
N ARG A 61 -7.24 1.53 4.42
CA ARG A 61 -5.83 1.64 4.77
C ARG A 61 -5.58 1.47 6.28
N ARG A 62 -6.43 2.04 7.14
CA ARG A 62 -6.33 1.83 8.60
C ARG A 62 -6.54 0.36 9.00
N ARG A 63 -7.40 -0.39 8.30
CA ARG A 63 -7.62 -1.82 8.56
C ARG A 63 -6.43 -2.68 8.13
N LEU A 64 -5.68 -2.24 7.12
CA LEU A 64 -4.48 -2.93 6.65
C LEU A 64 -3.26 -2.68 7.54
N VAL A 65 -3.27 -1.60 8.32
CA VAL A 65 -2.26 -1.37 9.36
C VAL A 65 -2.68 -2.16 10.59
N ILE A 66 -2.38 -3.46 10.59
CA ILE A 66 -2.36 -4.24 11.83
C ILE A 66 -1.01 -3.93 12.49
N PRO A 67 -0.97 -3.25 13.65
CA PRO A 67 0.25 -3.22 14.44
C PRO A 67 0.51 -4.65 14.95
N LEU A 68 1.26 -5.43 14.19
CA LEU A 68 1.82 -6.70 14.65
C LEU A 68 2.96 -6.37 15.60
N THR A 69 2.62 -6.14 16.86
CA THR A 69 3.62 -6.20 17.93
C THR A 69 3.92 -7.68 18.14
N ILE A 70 4.97 -8.18 17.49
CA ILE A 70 5.49 -9.52 17.73
C ILE A 70 6.44 -9.39 18.92
N PRO A 71 6.07 -9.82 20.14
CA PRO A 71 7.01 -9.85 21.25
C PRO A 71 8.09 -10.88 20.93
N VAL A 72 9.32 -10.41 20.71
CA VAL A 72 10.48 -11.30 20.61
C VAL A 72 10.77 -11.82 22.01
N ARG A 73 10.45 -13.09 22.24
CA ARG A 73 10.71 -13.79 23.50
C ARG A 73 12.01 -14.56 23.40
N TRP A 74 12.67 -14.73 24.54
CA TRP A 74 13.82 -15.61 24.62
C TRP A 74 13.38 -17.07 24.46
N TRP A 75 14.24 -17.91 23.86
CA TRP A 75 13.88 -19.26 23.41
C TRP A 75 13.43 -20.22 24.51
N ARG A 76 13.66 -19.89 25.79
CA ARG A 76 13.18 -20.68 26.94
C ARG A 76 11.84 -20.20 27.51
N ASP A 77 11.34 -19.05 27.08
CA ASP A 77 10.14 -18.40 27.65
C ASP A 77 8.90 -18.54 26.73
N ILE A 78 8.90 -19.57 25.88
CA ILE A 78 7.78 -19.87 24.98
C ILE A 78 6.77 -20.74 25.75
N PRO A 79 5.57 -20.21 26.05
CA PRO A 79 4.56 -20.98 26.78
C PRO A 79 4.17 -22.24 26.00
N GLY A 80 4.13 -23.39 26.68
CA GLY A 80 3.78 -24.69 26.08
C GLY A 80 4.96 -25.48 25.52
N GLN A 81 6.20 -25.00 25.67
CA GLN A 81 7.38 -25.76 25.26
C GLN A 81 7.68 -26.88 26.27
N LEU A 82 7.63 -28.13 25.80
CA LEU A 82 8.05 -29.29 26.59
C LEU A 82 9.56 -29.22 26.79
N THR A 83 9.99 -29.18 28.06
CA THR A 83 11.42 -29.32 28.39
C THR A 83 11.73 -30.82 28.32
N ILE A 84 12.43 -31.24 27.26
CA ILE A 84 12.93 -32.61 27.16
C ILE A 84 14.23 -32.66 27.98
N PRO A 85 14.30 -33.43 29.08
CA PRO A 85 15.53 -33.59 29.83
C PRO A 85 16.57 -34.26 28.91
N HIS A 86 17.74 -33.63 28.80
CA HIS A 86 18.87 -34.25 28.15
C HIS A 86 19.51 -35.17 29.20
N GLU A 87 19.30 -36.48 29.08
CA GLU A 87 20.11 -37.44 29.84
C GLU A 87 21.54 -37.31 29.30
N GLU A 88 22.44 -36.78 30.12
CA GLU A 88 23.87 -36.83 29.86
C GLU A 88 24.25 -38.30 29.85
N THR A 89 24.28 -38.89 28.65
CA THR A 89 24.83 -40.23 28.44
C THR A 89 26.33 -40.08 28.67
N SER A 90 26.75 -40.26 29.92
CA SER A 90 28.14 -40.41 30.29
C SER A 90 28.65 -41.68 29.60
N CYS A 91 29.26 -41.52 28.44
CA CYS A 91 30.08 -42.54 27.81
C CYS A 91 31.31 -42.74 28.72
N THR A 92 31.25 -43.74 29.59
CA THR A 92 32.43 -44.39 30.18
C THR A 92 33.12 -45.27 29.16
#